data_AF-A0A7V3I788-F1
#
_entry.id   AF-A0A7V3I788-F1
#
_cell.length_a   1.000
_cell.length_b   1.000
_cell.length_c   1.000
_cell.angle_alpha   90.00
_cell.angle_beta   90.00
_cell.angle_gamma   90.00
#
_symmetry.space_group_name_H-M   'P 1'
#
loop_
_entity.id
_entity.type
_entity.pdbx_description
1 polymer ?
#
loop_
_entity_poly.entity_id
_entity_poly.type
_entity_poly.pdbx_seq_one_letter_code
_entity_poly.pdbx_strand_id
1 'polypeptide(L)'
;MVNQNLVHTLSLMMIFTSFAAVEARNLRHATIAYLCQALLICGILAAYSVQNFALIYWAATALVTKAILIPWFLWRSTEGAEQETRPIIGFGISAVLLIVGLSIMFKLTHTHASLFINVKGGMAKLLATNLAVAFTVFALGLYAILTRRDA
;
A
#
# COMPACT_ATOMS: atom_id res chain seq x y z
N MET A 1 11.52 18.22 12.40
CA MET A 1 11.11 18.45 11.00
C MET A 1 10.88 17.09 10.33
N VAL A 2 9.86 16.94 9.47
CA VAL A 2 9.62 15.67 8.76
C VAL A 2 10.66 15.49 7.67
N ASN A 3 11.32 14.33 7.65
CA ASN A 3 12.27 13.97 6.60
C ASN A 3 11.51 13.58 5.32
N GLN A 4 11.40 14.52 4.38
CA GLN A 4 10.63 14.36 3.15
C GLN A 4 11.16 13.20 2.28
N ASN A 5 12.49 12.99 2.25
CA ASN A 5 13.10 11.91 1.49
C ASN A 5 12.71 10.53 2.04
N LEU A 6 12.67 10.40 3.37
CA LEU A 6 12.27 9.15 4.02
C LEU A 6 10.81 8.80 3.68
N VAL A 7 9.89 9.77 3.81
CA VAL A 7 8.47 9.56 3.50
C VAL A 7 8.26 9.23 2.03
N HIS A 8 8.99 9.90 1.13
CA HIS A 8 8.92 9.63 -0.30
C HIS A 8 9.38 8.21 -0.63
N THR A 9 10.53 7.79 -0.09
CA THR A 9 11.04 6.42 -0.26
C THR A 9 10.07 5.38 0.27
N LEU A 10 9.55 5.56 1.49
CA LEU A 10 8.57 4.64 2.08
C LEU A 10 7.29 4.53 1.24
N SER A 11 6.81 5.66 0.70
CA SER A 11 5.60 5.69 -0.13
C SER A 11 5.81 5.01 -1.48
N LEU A 12 6.97 5.17 -2.11
CA LEU A 12 7.30 4.43 -3.34
C LEU A 12 7.46 2.93 -3.07
N MET A 13 8.10 2.56 -1.96
CA MET A 13 8.26 1.17 -1.54
C MET A 13 6.91 0.49 -1.29
N MET A 14 5.90 1.26 -0.86
CA MET A 14 4.52 0.81 -0.69
C MET A 14 3.89 0.35 -2.02
N ILE A 15 4.16 1.03 -3.12
CA ILE A 15 3.66 0.62 -4.45
C ILE A 15 4.26 -0.74 -4.84
N PHE A 16 5.58 -0.87 -4.71
CA PHE A 16 6.28 -2.12 -5.05
C PHE A 16 5.81 -3.29 -4.19
N THR A 17 5.65 -3.07 -2.89
CA THR A 17 5.16 -4.11 -1.96
C THR A 17 3.70 -4.47 -2.21
N SER A 18 2.83 -3.51 -2.53
CA SER A 18 1.45 -3.80 -2.92
C SER A 18 1.36 -4.58 -4.22
N PHE A 19 2.18 -4.26 -5.22
CA PHE A 19 2.25 -5.08 -6.43
C PHE A 19 2.77 -6.49 -6.14
N ALA A 20 3.83 -6.61 -5.35
CA ALA A 20 4.37 -7.90 -4.95
C ALA A 20 3.33 -8.73 -4.14
N ALA A 21 2.52 -8.09 -3.30
CA ALA A 21 1.43 -8.74 -2.58
C ALA A 21 0.34 -9.23 -3.53
N VAL A 22 -0.04 -8.41 -4.51
CA VAL A 22 -1.03 -8.77 -5.54
C VAL A 22 -0.52 -9.84 -6.50
N GLU A 23 0.79 -9.95 -6.73
CA GLU A 23 1.39 -10.98 -7.60
C GLU A 23 1.86 -12.22 -6.84
N ALA A 24 1.87 -12.19 -5.50
CA ALA A 24 2.25 -13.34 -4.70
C ALA A 24 1.29 -14.51 -5.00
N ARG A 25 1.87 -15.63 -5.43
CA ARG A 25 1.15 -16.86 -5.79
C ARG A 25 1.00 -17.84 -4.63
N ASN A 26 1.75 -17.59 -3.56
CA ASN A 26 1.78 -18.45 -2.39
C ASN A 26 1.26 -17.65 -1.20
N LEU A 27 0.27 -18.19 -0.51
CA LEU A 27 -0.38 -17.60 0.68
C LEU A 27 0.64 -17.15 1.73
N ARG A 28 1.75 -17.88 1.88
CA ARG A 28 2.83 -17.48 2.80
C ARG A 28 3.59 -16.25 2.33
N HIS A 29 3.86 -16.14 1.03
CA HIS A 29 4.53 -14.98 0.46
C HIS A 29 3.60 -13.76 0.45
N ALA A 30 2.31 -13.96 0.19
CA ALA A 30 1.29 -12.91 0.30
C ALA A 30 1.20 -12.40 1.75
N THR A 31 1.20 -13.31 2.74
CA THR A 31 1.20 -12.95 4.17
C THR A 31 2.42 -12.11 4.56
N ILE A 32 3.62 -12.48 4.07
CA ILE A 32 4.85 -11.70 4.31
C ILE A 32 4.77 -10.34 3.59
N ALA A 33 4.26 -10.30 2.36
CA ALA A 33 4.09 -9.04 1.63
C ALA A 33 3.11 -8.10 2.35
N TYR A 34 2.01 -8.63 2.90
CA TYR A 34 1.08 -7.87 3.72
C TYR A 34 1.70 -7.39 5.04
N LEU A 35 2.52 -8.21 5.69
CA LEU A 35 3.30 -7.79 6.87
C LEU A 35 4.23 -6.61 6.52
N CYS A 36 5.00 -6.73 5.43
CA CYS A 36 5.86 -5.65 4.96
C CYS A 36 5.06 -4.38 4.65
N GLN A 37 3.90 -4.51 3.99
CA GLN A 37 3.02 -3.38 3.70
C GLN A 37 2.50 -2.72 4.98
N ALA A 38 2.10 -3.50 5.99
CA ALA A 38 1.65 -2.98 7.27
C ALA A 38 2.77 -2.22 8.01
N LEU A 39 4.00 -2.74 7.98
CA LEU A 39 5.17 -2.05 8.55
C LEU A 39 5.50 -0.74 7.84
N LEU A 40 5.37 -0.70 6.50
CA LEU A 40 5.55 0.54 5.72
C LEU A 40 4.52 1.60 6.11
N ILE A 41 3.25 1.23 6.31
CA ILE A 41 2.20 2.15 6.79
C ILE A 41 2.56 2.67 8.18
N CYS A 42 2.98 1.80 9.10
CA CYS A 42 3.38 2.21 10.44
C CYS A 42 4.59 3.18 10.39
N GLY A 43 5.56 2.92 9.51
CA GLY A 43 6.70 3.79 9.28
C GLY A 43 6.31 5.17 8.75
N ILE A 44 5.37 5.24 7.81
CA ILE A 44 4.84 6.53 7.30
C ILE A 44 4.13 7.29 8.43
N LEU A 45 3.26 6.64 9.21
CA LEU A 45 2.57 7.27 10.35
C LEU A 45 3.54 7.76 11.42
N ALA A 46 4.55 6.96 11.75
CA ALA A 46 5.61 7.35 12.68
C ALA A 46 6.44 8.53 12.14
N ALA A 47 6.76 8.57 10.84
CA ALA A 47 7.47 9.67 10.22
C ALA A 47 6.67 11.00 10.28
N TYR A 48 5.34 10.93 10.17
CA TYR A 48 4.46 12.09 10.32
C TYR A 48 4.15 12.47 11.78
N SER A 49 4.47 11.61 12.76
CA SER A 49 4.22 11.89 14.19
C SER A 49 4.92 13.15 14.71
N VAL A 50 6.01 13.57 14.04
CA VAL A 50 6.74 14.81 14.33
C VAL A 50 5.86 16.06 14.16
N GLN A 51 4.81 16.00 13.32
CA GLN A 51 3.85 17.10 13.17
C GLN A 51 2.64 16.96 14.10
N ASN A 52 2.24 15.73 14.42
CA ASN A 52 1.09 15.48 15.27
C ASN A 52 1.29 14.18 16.04
N PHE A 53 1.46 14.33 17.36
CA PHE A 53 1.75 13.20 18.25
C PHE A 53 0.63 12.15 18.26
N ALA A 54 -0.61 12.51 17.93
CA ALA A 54 -1.71 11.55 17.84
C ALA A 54 -1.44 10.42 16.83
N LEU A 55 -0.62 10.67 15.79
CA LEU A 55 -0.27 9.67 14.80
C LEU A 55 0.58 8.53 15.37
N ILE A 56 1.28 8.73 16.49
CA ILE A 56 2.03 7.65 17.14
C ILE A 56 1.08 6.57 17.69
N TYR A 57 -0.07 6.99 18.24
CA TYR A 57 -1.08 6.06 18.73
C TYR A 57 -1.72 5.31 17.56
N TRP A 58 -2.00 6.00 16.45
CA TRP A 58 -2.48 5.35 15.24
C TRP A 58 -1.45 4.38 14.65
N ALA A 59 -0.17 4.74 14.62
CA ALA A 59 0.90 3.84 14.19
C ALA A 59 0.98 2.60 15.09
N ALA A 60 0.88 2.76 16.42
CA ALA A 60 0.88 1.65 17.36
C ALA A 60 -0.34 0.73 17.15
N THR A 61 -1.54 1.29 16.99
CA THR A 61 -2.75 0.50 16.71
C THR A 61 -2.65 -0.24 15.38
N ALA A 62 -2.11 0.39 14.33
CA ALA A 62 -1.91 -0.24 13.02
C ALA A 62 -0.87 -1.37 13.11
N LEU A 63 0.18 -1.19 13.91
CA LEU A 63 1.20 -2.22 14.14
C LEU A 63 0.58 -3.45 14.83
N VAL A 64 -0.16 -3.24 15.91
CA VAL A 64 -0.81 -4.35 16.64
C VAL A 64 -1.83 -5.06 15.75
N THR A 65 -2.72 -4.32 15.09
CA THR A 65 -3.81 -4.92 14.32
C THR A 65 -3.38 -5.51 12.99
N LYS A 66 -2.53 -4.80 12.22
CA LYS A 66 -2.19 -5.19 10.84
C LYS A 66 -0.83 -5.85 10.71
N ALA A 67 0.15 -5.53 11.56
CA ALA A 67 1.47 -6.16 11.48
C ALA A 67 1.59 -7.39 12.40
N ILE A 68 0.82 -7.48 13.48
CA ILE A 68 0.87 -8.63 14.39
C ILE A 68 -0.34 -9.54 14.17
N LEU A 69 -1.55 -9.01 14.38
CA LEU A 69 -2.75 -9.84 14.47
C LEU A 69 -3.12 -10.48 13.12
N ILE A 70 -3.18 -9.71 12.02
CA ILE A 70 -3.52 -10.25 10.69
C ILE A 70 -2.51 -11.32 10.23
N PRO A 71 -1.18 -11.09 10.23
CA PRO A 71 -0.23 -12.10 9.79
C PRO A 71 -0.25 -13.34 10.67
N TRP A 72 -0.47 -13.19 11.98
CA TRP A 72 -0.61 -14.33 12.90
C TRP A 72 -1.84 -15.19 12.57
N PHE A 73 -3.00 -14.57 12.31
CA PHE A 73 -4.20 -15.29 11.88
C PHE A 73 -4.02 -15.97 10.52
N LEU A 74 -3.44 -15.26 9.55
CA LEU A 74 -3.18 -15.81 8.21
C LEU A 74 -2.19 -16.99 8.28
N TRP A 75 -1.15 -16.88 9.09
CA TRP A 75 -0.17 -17.96 9.25
C TRP A 75 -0.81 -19.21 9.85
N ARG A 76 -1.63 -19.05 10.89
CA ARG A 76 -2.33 -20.16 11.53
C ARG A 76 -3.43 -20.75 10.65
N SER A 77 -4.11 -19.93 9.86
CA SER A 77 -5.12 -20.40 8.90
C SER A 77 -4.53 -21.08 7.66
N THR A 78 -3.24 -20.89 7.39
CA THR A 78 -2.54 -21.47 6.24
C THR A 78 -1.67 -22.67 6.62
N GLU A 79 -1.71 -23.13 7.88
CA GLU A 79 -1.19 -24.43 8.31
C GLU A 79 -2.01 -25.57 7.69
N GLY A 80 -1.73 -25.88 6.42
CA GLY A 80 -2.36 -26.98 5.67
C GLY A 80 -2.85 -26.62 4.26
N ALA A 81 -2.82 -25.35 3.86
CA ALA A 81 -3.26 -24.91 2.54
C ALA A 81 -2.08 -24.82 1.55
N GLU A 82 -2.10 -25.65 0.51
CA GLU A 82 -1.22 -25.55 -0.65
C GLU A 82 -1.79 -24.55 -1.67
N GLN A 83 -0.88 -23.72 -2.23
CA GLN A 83 -0.97 -22.83 -3.41
C GLN A 83 -2.36 -22.26 -3.80
N GLU A 84 -2.47 -20.93 -3.86
CA GLU A 84 -3.65 -20.28 -4.47
C GLU A 84 -3.89 -20.81 -5.90
N THR A 85 -5.16 -20.96 -6.28
CA THR A 85 -5.53 -21.38 -7.62
C THR A 85 -4.95 -20.42 -8.66
N ARG A 86 -4.65 -20.95 -9.86
CA ARG A 86 -3.95 -20.19 -10.91
C ARG A 86 -4.76 -18.92 -11.25
N PRO A 87 -4.16 -17.72 -11.20
CA PRO A 87 -4.86 -16.49 -11.53
C PRO A 87 -5.35 -16.52 -12.98
N ILE A 88 -6.57 -16.04 -13.19
CA ILE A 88 -7.26 -16.03 -14.49
C ILE A 88 -6.52 -15.14 -15.50
N ILE A 89 -5.79 -14.13 -15.00
CA ILE A 89 -5.06 -13.15 -15.79
C ILE A 89 -3.56 -13.34 -15.57
N GLY A 90 -2.80 -13.46 -16.67
CA GLY A 90 -1.35 -13.61 -16.62
C GLY A 90 -0.63 -12.33 -16.15
N PHE A 91 0.55 -12.52 -15.54
CA PHE A 91 1.46 -11.48 -15.02
C PHE A 91 1.60 -10.25 -15.94
N GLY A 92 1.66 -10.46 -17.26
CA GLY A 92 1.82 -9.36 -18.22
C GLY A 92 0.67 -8.36 -18.26
N ILE A 93 -0.58 -8.83 -18.19
CA ILE A 93 -1.76 -7.95 -18.23
C ILE A 93 -1.90 -7.18 -16.90
N SER A 94 -1.59 -7.85 -15.78
CA SER A 94 -1.55 -7.22 -14.46
C SER A 94 -0.52 -6.10 -14.38
N ALA A 95 0.69 -6.32 -14.92
CA ALA A 95 1.74 -5.30 -14.98
C ALA A 95 1.35 -4.11 -15.88
N VAL A 96 0.71 -4.35 -17.03
CA VAL A 96 0.23 -3.27 -17.91
C VAL A 96 -0.88 -2.46 -17.22
N LEU A 97 -1.84 -3.11 -16.59
CA LEU A 97 -2.90 -2.44 -15.83
C LEU A 97 -2.34 -1.65 -14.64
N LEU A 98 -1.32 -2.18 -13.97
CA LEU A 98 -0.61 -1.43 -12.94
C LEU A 98 0.04 -0.16 -13.50
N ILE A 99 0.76 -0.26 -14.62
CA ILE A 99 1.44 0.90 -15.23
C ILE A 99 0.42 1.95 -15.69
N VAL A 100 -0.68 1.52 -16.30
CA VAL A 100 -1.76 2.39 -16.76
C VAL A 100 -2.47 3.04 -15.57
N GLY A 101 -2.80 2.26 -14.54
CA GLY A 101 -3.43 2.73 -13.31
C GLY A 101 -2.57 3.75 -12.57
N LEU A 102 -1.27 3.47 -12.41
CA LEU A 102 -0.27 4.41 -11.89
C LEU A 102 -0.25 5.70 -12.69
N SER A 103 -0.20 5.61 -14.02
CA SER A 103 -0.13 6.77 -14.91
C SER A 103 -1.39 7.64 -14.81
N ILE A 104 -2.58 7.02 -14.76
CA ILE A 104 -3.86 7.73 -14.61
C ILE A 104 -3.94 8.38 -13.23
N MET A 105 -3.65 7.65 -12.16
CA MET A 105 -3.72 8.19 -10.79
C MET A 105 -2.69 9.29 -10.56
N PHE A 106 -1.47 9.13 -11.08
CA PHE A 106 -0.46 10.19 -11.04
C PHE A 106 -0.93 11.45 -11.76
N LYS A 107 -1.50 11.32 -12.97
CA LYS A 107 -2.05 12.45 -13.73
C LYS A 107 -3.23 13.10 -13.01
N LEU A 108 -4.12 12.31 -12.43
CA LEU A 108 -5.30 12.78 -11.71
C LEU A 108 -4.91 13.51 -10.42
N THR A 109 -3.97 12.97 -9.64
CA THR A 109 -3.47 13.66 -8.46
C THR A 109 -2.66 14.90 -8.80
N HIS A 110 -1.86 14.91 -9.87
CA HIS A 110 -1.15 16.13 -10.27
C HIS A 110 -2.09 17.23 -10.81
N THR A 111 -3.17 16.84 -11.49
CA THR A 111 -4.16 17.77 -12.08
C THR A 111 -5.19 18.27 -11.06
N HIS A 112 -5.58 17.43 -10.09
CA HIS A 112 -6.63 17.71 -9.12
C HIS A 112 -6.14 17.66 -7.66
N ALA A 113 -4.83 17.75 -7.40
CA ALA A 113 -4.29 17.82 -6.04
C ALA A 113 -4.93 18.96 -5.22
N SER A 114 -5.27 20.07 -5.87
CA SER A 114 -5.92 21.23 -5.24
C SER A 114 -7.32 20.94 -4.70
N LEU A 115 -7.97 19.86 -5.14
CA LEU A 115 -9.30 19.44 -4.67
C LEU A 115 -9.23 18.77 -3.29
N PHE A 116 -8.12 18.10 -2.99
CA PHE A 116 -7.92 17.34 -1.74
C PHE A 116 -6.92 18.00 -0.78
N ILE A 117 -5.98 18.79 -1.31
CA ILE A 117 -4.91 19.42 -0.53
C ILE A 117 -5.07 20.93 -0.65
N ASN A 118 -5.63 21.54 0.40
CA ASN A 118 -5.67 22.99 0.56
C ASN A 118 -4.47 23.49 1.38
N VAL A 119 -3.27 23.00 1.07
CA VAL A 119 -2.02 23.37 1.74
C VAL A 119 -1.08 23.98 0.72
N LYS A 120 -0.66 25.23 0.95
CA LYS A 120 0.32 25.93 0.13
C LYS A 120 1.70 25.84 0.79
N GLY A 121 2.73 25.41 0.05
CA GLY A 121 4.12 25.36 0.53
C GLY A 121 4.86 24.07 0.18
N GLY A 122 6.09 23.91 0.71
CA GLY A 122 6.99 22.79 0.39
C GLY A 122 6.48 21.39 0.75
N MET A 123 5.44 21.27 1.58
CA MET A 123 4.79 19.99 1.91
C MET A 123 3.71 19.58 0.89
N ALA A 124 3.16 20.52 0.11
CA ALA A 124 2.06 20.23 -0.82
C ALA A 124 2.43 19.16 -1.85
N LYS A 125 3.67 19.20 -2.35
CA LYS A 125 4.20 18.20 -3.29
C LYS A 125 4.32 16.81 -2.65
N LEU A 126 4.76 16.73 -1.40
CA LEU A 126 4.88 15.47 -0.66
C LEU A 126 3.50 14.85 -0.40
N LEU A 127 2.54 15.65 0.05
CA LEU A 127 1.17 15.18 0.25
C LEU A 127 0.52 14.73 -1.07
N ALA A 128 0.75 15.46 -2.17
CA ALA A 128 0.24 15.07 -3.48
C ALA A 128 0.82 13.72 -3.93
N THR A 129 2.12 13.50 -3.74
CA THR A 129 2.73 12.19 -4.05
C THR A 129 2.15 11.07 -3.18
N ASN A 130 2.00 11.29 -1.87
CA ASN A 130 1.43 10.30 -0.97
C ASN A 130 -0.03 9.97 -1.31
N LEU A 131 -0.80 10.97 -1.73
CA LEU A 131 -2.18 10.80 -2.17
C LEU A 131 -2.25 9.99 -3.47
N ALA A 132 -1.37 10.26 -4.43
CA ALA A 132 -1.28 9.51 -5.68
C ALA A 132 -0.93 8.03 -5.43
N VAL A 133 0.02 7.79 -4.51
CA VAL A 133 0.41 6.46 -4.05
C VAL A 133 -0.80 5.74 -3.42
N ALA A 134 -1.52 6.41 -2.51
CA ALA A 134 -2.69 5.81 -1.84
C ALA A 134 -3.79 5.42 -2.83
N PHE A 135 -4.13 6.29 -3.79
CA PHE A 135 -5.10 5.98 -4.84
C PHE A 135 -4.65 4.83 -5.73
N THR A 136 -3.35 4.76 -6.05
CA THR A 136 -2.79 3.65 -6.84
C THR A 136 -2.93 2.33 -6.09
N VAL A 137 -2.52 2.28 -4.82
CA VAL A 137 -2.63 1.07 -3.98
C VAL A 137 -4.09 0.66 -3.81
N PHE A 138 -4.99 1.62 -3.65
CA PHE A 138 -6.43 1.35 -3.58
C PHE A 138 -6.97 0.76 -4.89
N ALA A 139 -6.62 1.33 -6.05
CA ALA A 139 -7.00 0.80 -7.36
C ALA A 139 -6.44 -0.60 -7.61
N LEU A 140 -5.21 -0.87 -7.18
CA LEU A 140 -4.62 -2.22 -7.22
C LEU A 140 -5.38 -3.21 -6.33
N GLY A 141 -5.83 -2.77 -5.15
CA GLY A 141 -6.70 -3.57 -4.28
C GLY A 141 -8.02 -3.93 -4.96
N LEU A 142 -8.68 -2.95 -5.61
CA LEU A 142 -9.92 -3.21 -6.37
C LEU A 142 -9.68 -4.15 -7.54
N TYR A 143 -8.59 -3.97 -8.28
CA TYR A 143 -8.21 -4.86 -9.37
C TYR A 143 -7.99 -6.29 -8.87
N ALA A 144 -7.30 -6.48 -7.75
CA ALA A 144 -7.08 -7.79 -7.16
C ALA A 144 -8.42 -8.47 -6.79
N ILE A 145 -9.35 -7.75 -6.17
CA ILE A 145 -10.69 -8.26 -5.84
C ILE A 145 -11.48 -8.67 -7.10
N LEU A 146 -11.40 -7.87 -8.18
CA LEU A 146 -12.13 -8.15 -9.43
C LEU A 146 -11.55 -9.33 -10.23
N THR A 147 -10.25 -9.60 -10.08
CA THR A 147 -9.53 -10.55 -10.92
C THR A 147 -9.21 -11.87 -10.23
N ARG A 148 -9.13 -11.89 -8.89
CA ARG A 148 -8.93 -13.10 -8.09
C ARG A 148 -10.27 -13.54 -7.50
N ARG A 149 -10.70 -14.75 -7.84
CA ARG A 149 -12.01 -15.32 -7.48
C ARG A 149 -12.05 -15.94 -6.08
N ASP A 150 -10.88 -16.17 -5.47
CA ASP A 150 -10.77 -16.79 -4.16
C ASP A 150 -10.61 -15.68 -3.10
N ALA A 151 -11.75 -15.23 -2.57
CA ALA A 151 -11.85 -14.44 -1.36
C ALA A 151 -12.66 -15.22 -0.32
#